data_AF-A0A3P7KH20-F1
#
_entry.id   AF-A0A3P7KH20-F1
#
_cell.length_a   1.000
_cell.length_b   1.000
_cell.length_c   1.000
_cell.angle_alpha   90.00
_cell.angle_beta   90.00
_cell.angle_gamma   90.00
#
_symmetry.space_group_name_H-M   'P 1'
#
loop_
_entity.id
_entity.type
_entity.pdbx_description
1 polymer ?
#
loop_
_entity_poly.entity_id
_entity_poly.type
_entity_poly.pdbx_seq_one_letter_code
_entity_poly.pdbx_strand_id
1 'polypeptide(L)'
;PAVFDAEVYQQLHKAAIQLKIPVQIGKTLSTDDFYEGQARLDGAFCDYTEQQKFAFLNRLYNEGVRNIEMEAICFAAMFNRGNIRAAAVCVALLDRLKGDQVLLTHNDINEFEMRIFKVVSTYIKQQLN
;
A
#
# COMPACT_ATOMS: atom_id res chain seq x y z
N PRO A 1 17.20 -7.94 -3.17
CA PRO A 1 15.89 -7.84 -3.85
C PRO A 1 14.86 -7.30 -2.86
N ALA A 2 13.95 -6.40 -3.28
CA ALA A 2 12.87 -5.89 -2.45
C ALA A 2 11.61 -6.74 -2.66
N VAL A 3 11.52 -7.87 -1.94
CA VAL A 3 10.47 -8.88 -2.10
C VAL A 3 10.01 -9.31 -0.72
N PHE A 4 8.70 -9.27 -0.46
CA PHE A 4 8.17 -9.76 0.81
C PHE A 4 8.01 -11.28 0.83
N ASP A 5 8.04 -11.86 2.03
CA ASP A 5 7.87 -13.28 2.24
C ASP A 5 6.45 -13.72 1.88
N ALA A 6 6.36 -14.68 0.97
CA ALA A 6 5.08 -15.15 0.43
C ALA A 6 4.18 -15.82 1.45
N GLU A 7 4.77 -16.56 2.38
CA GLU A 7 3.99 -17.23 3.42
C GLU A 7 3.37 -16.19 4.36
N VAL A 8 4.16 -15.19 4.78
CA VAL A 8 3.70 -14.16 5.71
C VAL A 8 2.55 -13.34 5.13
N TYR A 9 2.68 -12.81 3.90
CA TYR A 9 1.61 -12.00 3.33
C TYR A 9 0.35 -12.83 2.99
N GLN A 10 0.49 -14.12 2.66
CA GLN A 10 -0.67 -15.00 2.43
C GLN A 10 -1.45 -15.27 3.73
N GLN A 11 -0.76 -15.44 4.85
CA GLN A 11 -1.40 -15.62 6.16
C GLN A 11 -2.11 -14.33 6.61
N LEU A 12 -1.49 -13.16 6.42
CA LEU A 12 -2.13 -11.85 6.65
C LEU A 12 -3.37 -11.66 5.77
N HIS A 13 -3.28 -12.02 4.48
CA HIS A 13 -4.42 -11.98 3.56
C HIS A 13 -5.57 -12.88 4.02
N LYS A 14 -5.28 -14.10 4.47
CA LYS A 14 -6.28 -15.01 5.05
C LYS A 14 -6.93 -14.42 6.30
N ALA A 15 -6.17 -13.78 7.18
CA ALA A 15 -6.71 -13.10 8.36
C ALA A 15 -7.67 -11.96 7.96
N ALA A 16 -7.33 -11.16 6.95
CA ALA A 16 -8.21 -10.11 6.43
C ALA A 16 -9.52 -10.67 5.84
N ILE A 17 -9.47 -11.78 5.09
CA ILE A 17 -10.66 -12.47 4.57
C ILE A 17 -11.57 -12.94 5.71
N GLN A 18 -11.00 -13.55 6.76
CA GLN A 18 -11.77 -14.02 7.92
C GLN A 18 -12.48 -12.86 8.64
N LEU A 19 -11.84 -11.69 8.71
CA LEU A 19 -12.39 -10.47 9.27
C LEU A 19 -13.37 -9.75 8.34
N LYS A 20 -13.58 -10.26 7.11
CA LYS A 20 -14.41 -9.63 6.06
C LYS A 20 -13.95 -8.21 5.72
N ILE A 21 -12.65 -7.95 5.81
CA ILE A 21 -12.04 -6.69 5.42
C ILE A 21 -11.71 -6.76 3.93
N PRO A 22 -12.10 -5.76 3.10
CA PRO A 22 -11.67 -5.69 1.71
C PRO A 22 -10.15 -5.71 1.60
N VAL A 23 -9.62 -6.65 0.84
CA VAL A 23 -8.18 -6.90 0.76
C VAL A 23 -7.80 -7.37 -0.64
N GLN A 24 -6.60 -7.02 -1.06
CA GLN A 24 -6.01 -7.43 -2.34
C GLN A 24 -4.51 -7.62 -2.14
N ILE A 25 -3.96 -8.70 -2.70
CA ILE A 25 -2.51 -8.85 -2.87
C ILE A 25 -2.11 -8.17 -4.19
N GLY A 26 -1.06 -7.35 -4.16
CA GLY A 26 -0.53 -6.65 -5.32
C GLY A 26 0.87 -6.10 -5.08
N LYS A 27 1.49 -5.56 -6.14
CA LYS A 27 2.74 -4.81 -6.01
C LYS A 27 2.46 -3.44 -5.38
N THR A 28 3.48 -2.90 -4.73
CA THR A 28 3.48 -1.56 -4.15
C THR A 28 4.55 -0.73 -4.84
N LEU A 29 4.19 0.45 -5.34
CA LEU A 29 5.18 1.45 -5.75
C LEU A 29 5.61 2.23 -4.50
N SER A 30 6.91 2.30 -4.26
CA SER A 30 7.51 3.10 -3.19
C SER A 30 8.20 4.32 -3.82
N THR A 31 7.96 5.52 -3.30
CA THR A 31 8.47 6.79 -3.86
C THR A 31 9.19 7.62 -2.79
N ASP A 32 10.18 8.42 -3.19
CA ASP A 32 10.91 9.30 -2.26
C ASP A 32 10.22 10.67 -2.06
N ASP A 33 9.21 10.97 -2.88
CA ASP A 33 8.41 12.19 -2.80
C ASP A 33 6.92 11.86 -2.89
N PHE A 34 6.10 12.62 -2.16
CA PHE A 34 4.65 12.43 -2.09
C PHE A 34 3.91 13.04 -3.29
N TYR A 35 4.43 14.12 -3.88
CA TYR A 35 3.76 14.85 -4.95
C TYR A 35 4.19 14.37 -6.34
N GLU A 36 5.28 14.92 -6.86
CA GLU A 36 5.85 14.60 -8.16
C GLU A 36 6.22 13.12 -8.25
N GLY A 37 6.79 12.56 -7.18
CA GLY A 37 7.12 11.12 -7.09
C GLY A 37 5.90 10.22 -7.26
N GLN A 38 4.72 10.67 -6.84
CA GLN A 38 3.46 9.93 -7.00
C GLN A 38 2.57 10.47 -8.12
N ALA A 39 3.09 11.30 -9.03
CA ALA A 39 2.36 11.90 -10.14
C ALA A 39 1.10 12.68 -9.71
N ARG A 40 1.14 13.41 -8.60
CA ARG A 40 0.03 14.25 -8.14
C ARG A 40 0.02 15.60 -8.87
N LEU A 41 -1.16 16.19 -9.09
CA LEU A 41 -1.30 17.50 -9.75
C LEU A 41 -1.47 18.66 -8.77
N ASP A 42 -1.47 18.38 -7.47
CA ASP A 42 -1.80 19.33 -6.40
C ASP A 42 -0.59 19.67 -5.50
N GLY A 43 0.61 19.45 -6.02
CA GLY A 43 1.86 19.91 -5.41
C GLY A 43 2.20 21.35 -5.79
N ALA A 44 3.27 21.88 -5.18
CA ALA A 44 3.77 23.23 -5.52
C ALA A 44 4.40 23.30 -6.92
N PHE A 45 4.99 22.18 -7.38
CA PHE A 45 5.58 22.01 -8.70
C PHE A 45 4.86 20.87 -9.44
N CYS A 46 4.69 21.01 -10.75
CA CYS A 46 4.06 19.99 -11.59
C CYS A 46 4.42 20.20 -13.06
N ASP A 47 5.41 19.45 -13.55
CA ASP A 47 5.90 19.52 -14.93
C ASP A 47 5.21 18.51 -15.87
N TYR A 48 4.05 17.98 -15.48
CA TYR A 48 3.29 17.00 -16.26
C TYR A 48 1.79 17.30 -16.26
N THR A 49 1.13 16.84 -17.31
CA THR A 49 -0.32 17.00 -17.51
C THR A 49 -1.12 15.88 -16.84
N GLU A 50 -2.42 16.11 -16.67
CA GLU A 50 -3.36 15.10 -16.19
C GLU A 50 -3.36 13.82 -17.06
N GLN A 51 -3.25 13.97 -18.38
CA GLN A 51 -3.16 12.83 -19.29
C GLN A 51 -1.90 11.98 -19.02
N GLN A 52 -0.75 12.63 -18.78
CA GLN A 52 0.50 11.94 -18.44
C GLN A 52 0.40 11.23 -17.08
N LYS A 53 -0.20 11.87 -16.07
CA LYS A 53 -0.52 11.23 -14.78
C LYS A 53 -1.33 9.95 -14.99
N PHE A 54 -2.46 10.02 -15.70
CA PHE A 54 -3.31 8.85 -15.89
C PHE A 54 -2.64 7.77 -16.74
N ALA A 55 -1.85 8.14 -17.75
CA ALA A 55 -1.06 7.16 -18.50
C ALA A 55 -0.07 6.41 -17.60
N PHE A 56 0.61 7.13 -16.69
CA PHE A 56 1.52 6.53 -15.71
C PHE A 56 0.79 5.62 -14.73
N LEU A 57 -0.30 6.08 -14.09
CA LEU A 57 -1.06 5.30 -13.11
C LEU A 57 -1.70 4.05 -13.74
N ASN A 58 -2.25 4.15 -14.95
CA ASN A 58 -2.79 2.99 -15.66
C ASN A 58 -1.69 1.98 -16.02
N ARG A 59 -0.50 2.44 -16.41
CA ARG A 59 0.66 1.55 -16.62
C ARG A 59 1.01 0.80 -15.34
N LEU A 60 1.11 1.48 -14.19
CA LEU A 60 1.37 0.83 -12.90
C LEU A 60 0.30 -0.22 -12.56
N TYR A 61 -0.97 0.13 -12.75
CA TYR A 61 -2.08 -0.78 -12.49
C TYR A 61 -1.98 -2.06 -13.34
N ASN A 62 -1.67 -1.91 -14.64
CA ASN A 62 -1.47 -3.02 -15.59
C ASN A 62 -0.26 -3.89 -15.22
N GLU A 63 0.77 -3.31 -14.62
CA GLU A 63 1.95 -4.03 -14.09
C GLU A 63 1.68 -4.74 -12.74
N GLY A 64 0.47 -4.65 -12.21
CA GLY A 64 0.04 -5.30 -10.98
C GLY A 64 0.23 -4.47 -9.71
N VAL A 65 0.55 -3.17 -9.83
CA VAL A 65 0.60 -2.25 -8.69
C VAL A 65 -0.83 -1.97 -8.20
N ARG A 66 -1.01 -1.95 -6.88
CA ARG A 66 -2.32 -1.71 -6.25
C ARG A 66 -2.32 -0.57 -5.24
N ASN A 67 -1.16 -0.12 -4.77
CA ASN A 67 -1.01 1.06 -3.94
C ASN A 67 0.35 1.75 -4.19
N ILE A 68 0.45 2.98 -3.68
CA ILE A 68 1.64 3.83 -3.71
C ILE A 68 1.88 4.33 -2.28
N GLU A 69 3.12 4.22 -1.80
CA GLU A 69 3.58 4.67 -0.48
C GLU A 69 5.08 5.02 -0.55
N MET A 70 5.82 5.11 0.56
CA MET A 70 7.16 5.72 0.57
C MET A 70 8.24 4.90 1.30
N GLU A 71 7.92 3.74 1.88
CA GLU A 71 8.83 3.02 2.79
C GLU A 71 9.09 1.55 2.39
N ALA A 72 8.18 0.93 1.63
CA ALA A 72 8.18 -0.51 1.42
C ALA A 72 9.44 -1.03 0.71
N ILE A 73 10.04 -0.26 -0.21
CA ILE A 73 11.22 -0.70 -0.93
C ILE A 73 12.43 -0.88 -0.01
N CYS A 74 12.67 0.10 0.87
CA CYS A 74 13.77 0.09 1.84
C CYS A 74 13.51 -1.01 2.88
N PHE A 75 12.29 -1.06 3.42
CA PHE A 75 11.87 -2.06 4.39
C PHE A 75 12.07 -3.49 3.86
N ALA A 76 11.56 -3.81 2.67
CA ALA A 76 11.71 -5.13 2.06
C ALA A 76 13.18 -5.49 1.80
N ALA A 77 13.97 -4.53 1.29
CA ALA A 77 15.38 -4.76 0.98
C ALA A 77 16.22 -5.04 2.23
N MET A 78 16.00 -4.26 3.31
CA MET A 78 16.72 -4.43 4.58
C MET A 78 16.40 -5.77 5.25
N PHE A 79 15.12 -6.15 5.32
CA PHE A 79 14.70 -7.39 5.96
C PHE A 79 15.18 -8.62 5.20
N ASN A 80 15.13 -8.58 3.87
CA ASN A 80 15.72 -9.63 3.04
C ASN A 80 17.23 -9.75 3.24
N ARG A 81 17.95 -8.63 3.35
CA ARG A 81 19.39 -8.65 3.64
C ARG A 81 19.69 -9.28 5.01
N GLY A 82 18.80 -9.07 5.99
CA GLY A 82 18.89 -9.67 7.31
C GLY A 82 18.40 -11.12 7.40
N ASN A 83 17.91 -11.70 6.31
CA ASN A 83 17.23 -13.01 6.29
C ASN A 83 16.03 -13.06 7.28
N ILE A 84 15.30 -11.95 7.39
CA ILE A 84 14.12 -11.81 8.24
C ILE A 84 12.88 -11.83 7.35
N ARG A 85 11.94 -12.72 7.64
CA ARG A 85 10.65 -12.77 6.94
C ARG A 85 9.84 -11.51 7.24
N ALA A 86 9.40 -10.82 6.20
CA ALA A 86 8.66 -9.56 6.32
C ALA A 86 7.51 -9.49 5.33
N ALA A 87 6.49 -8.70 5.67
CA ALA A 87 5.40 -8.32 4.79
C ALA A 87 4.97 -6.88 5.09
N ALA A 88 4.38 -6.20 4.10
CA ALA A 88 3.75 -4.90 4.26
C ALA A 88 2.23 -5.03 4.17
N VAL A 89 1.52 -4.34 5.06
CA VAL A 89 0.06 -4.22 5.04
C VAL A 89 -0.28 -2.74 5.08
N CYS A 90 -0.91 -2.25 4.03
CA CYS A 90 -1.30 -0.86 3.88
C CYS A 90 -2.82 -0.76 3.71
N VAL A 91 -3.38 0.39 4.07
CA VAL A 91 -4.74 0.77 3.68
C VAL A 91 -4.67 1.85 2.60
N ALA A 92 -5.54 1.76 1.61
CA ALA A 92 -5.68 2.82 0.60
C ALA A 92 -6.72 3.83 1.05
N LEU A 93 -6.31 5.10 1.23
CA LEU A 93 -7.19 6.19 1.66
C LEU A 93 -7.90 6.91 0.50
N LEU A 94 -7.43 6.68 -0.73
CA LEU A 94 -8.06 7.21 -1.94
C LEU A 94 -7.73 6.35 -3.15
N ASP A 95 -8.55 6.51 -4.18
CA ASP A 95 -8.32 5.94 -5.51
C ASP A 95 -7.69 7.01 -6.41
N ARG A 96 -6.39 6.86 -6.70
CA ARG A 96 -5.60 7.82 -7.49
C ARG A 96 -6.07 7.94 -8.95
N LEU A 97 -6.85 6.97 -9.45
CA LEU A 97 -7.51 7.07 -10.75
C LEU A 97 -8.75 7.96 -10.73
N LYS A 98 -9.19 8.43 -9.55
CA LYS A 98 -10.35 9.31 -9.37
C LYS A 98 -10.01 10.71 -8.85
N GLY A 99 -8.81 10.90 -8.31
CA GLY A 99 -8.38 12.19 -7.80
C GLY A 99 -7.10 12.11 -6.97
N ASP A 100 -6.62 13.26 -6.53
CA ASP A 100 -5.44 13.34 -5.66
C ASP A 100 -5.82 13.65 -4.20
N GLN A 101 -6.86 14.43 -3.95
CA GLN A 101 -7.23 14.83 -2.59
C GLN A 101 -7.88 13.69 -1.79
N VAL A 102 -7.49 13.55 -0.52
CA VAL A 102 -8.17 12.66 0.43
C VAL A 102 -9.37 13.42 0.98
N LEU A 103 -10.57 13.04 0.55
CA LEU A 103 -11.83 13.69 0.94
C LEU A 103 -12.57 12.93 2.06
N LEU A 104 -11.92 11.92 2.65
CA LEU A 104 -12.46 11.14 3.76
C LEU A 104 -12.59 11.99 5.02
N THR A 105 -13.63 11.75 5.81
CA THR A 105 -13.72 12.37 7.14
C THR A 105 -12.68 11.78 8.09
N HIS A 106 -12.40 12.46 9.20
CA HIS A 106 -11.50 11.93 10.22
C HIS A 106 -11.96 10.56 10.76
N ASN A 107 -13.27 10.37 10.90
CA ASN A 107 -13.82 9.08 11.34
C ASN A 107 -13.62 7.98 10.30
N ASP A 108 -13.76 8.29 9.01
CA ASP A 108 -13.50 7.32 7.93
C ASP A 108 -12.02 6.94 7.88
N ILE A 109 -11.12 7.91 8.00
CA ILE A 109 -9.67 7.66 8.06
C ILE A 109 -9.34 6.73 9.24
N ASN A 110 -9.83 7.05 10.44
CA ASN A 110 -9.62 6.23 11.62
C ASN A 110 -10.15 4.80 11.41
N GLU A 111 -11.33 4.64 10.80
CA GLU A 111 -11.87 3.31 10.52
C GLU A 111 -10.96 2.52 9.57
N PHE A 112 -10.49 3.17 8.50
CA PHE A 112 -9.61 2.57 7.50
C PHE A 112 -8.28 2.15 8.11
N GLU A 113 -7.63 3.02 8.88
CA GLU A 113 -6.37 2.73 9.56
C GLU A 113 -6.52 1.57 10.56
N MET A 114 -7.63 1.52 11.30
CA MET A 114 -7.91 0.44 12.24
C MET A 114 -8.02 -0.94 11.60
N ARG A 115 -8.27 -1.04 10.27
CA ARG A 115 -8.27 -2.31 9.55
C ARG A 115 -6.90 -2.99 9.60
N ILE A 116 -5.81 -2.22 9.50
CA ILE A 116 -4.44 -2.77 9.55
C ILE A 116 -4.19 -3.42 10.91
N PHE A 117 -4.50 -2.71 12.00
CA PHE A 117 -4.34 -3.22 13.37
C PHE A 117 -5.15 -4.49 13.61
N LYS A 118 -6.40 -4.56 13.11
CA LYS A 118 -7.24 -5.76 13.22
C LYS A 118 -6.61 -6.96 12.51
N VAL A 119 -6.12 -6.78 11.28
CA VAL A 119 -5.49 -7.85 10.49
C VAL A 119 -4.21 -8.33 11.16
N VAL A 120 -3.30 -7.41 11.50
CA VAL A 120 -1.99 -7.76 12.08
C VAL A 120 -2.15 -8.39 13.46
N SER A 121 -3.02 -7.86 14.32
CA SER A 121 -3.25 -8.46 15.65
C SER A 121 -3.88 -9.85 15.56
N THR A 122 -4.79 -10.08 14.60
CA THR A 122 -5.36 -11.41 14.34
C THR A 122 -4.30 -12.39 13.90
N TYR A 123 -3.45 -11.98 12.95
CA TYR A 123 -2.32 -12.78 12.50
C TYR A 123 -1.38 -13.12 13.67
N ILE A 124 -0.96 -12.14 14.48
CA ILE A 124 -0.08 -12.37 15.63
C ILE A 124 -0.71 -13.38 16.60
N LYS A 125 -2.00 -13.23 16.93
CA LYS A 125 -2.72 -14.18 17.80
C LYS A 125 -2.72 -15.60 17.22
N GLN A 126 -2.83 -15.76 15.90
CA GLN A 126 -2.78 -17.06 15.25
C GLN A 126 -1.40 -17.71 15.27
N GLN A 127 -0.32 -16.94 15.41
CA GLN A 127 1.05 -17.48 15.52
C GLN A 127 1.42 -17.88 16.95
N LEU A 128 0.72 -17.34 17.95
CA LEU A 128 1.01 -17.56 19.38
C LEU A 128 0.20 -18.69 20.01
N ASN A 129 -0.86 -19.14 19.33
CA ASN A 129 -1.70 -20.26 19.75
C ASN A 129 -1.31 -21.53 18.99
#